data_AF-A0A1B1UG14-F1
#
_entry.id   AF-A0A1B1UG14-F1
#
_cell.length_a   1.000
_cell.length_b   1.000
_cell.length_c   1.000
_cell.angle_alpha   90.00
_cell.angle_beta   90.00
_cell.angle_gamma   90.00
#
_symmetry.space_group_name_H-M   'P 1'
#
loop_
_entity.id
_entity.type
_entity.pdbx_description
1 polymer ?
#
loop_
_entity_poly.entity_id
_entity_poly.type
_entity_poly.pdbx_seq_one_letter_code
_entity_poly.pdbx_strand_id
1 'polypeptide(L)'
;MSKFHEKVEAQTKQIIGQMLGDELLVREGKEQHRQATEPEPTDPGSSDGSDDQGIVRDQRGQEQPKDKERAQRVSRVDRGGDPPGKKTSDNR
;
A
#
# COMPACT_ATOMS: atom_id res chain seq x y z
N MET A 1 -5.62 -9.59 16.82
CA MET A 1 -6.90 -9.28 16.15
C MET A 1 -6.59 -8.85 14.72
N SER A 2 -7.58 -8.71 13.83
CA SER A 2 -7.34 -8.25 12.45
C SER A 2 -7.37 -6.72 12.39
N LYS A 3 -6.49 -6.10 11.59
CA LYS A 3 -6.44 -4.64 11.37
C LYS A 3 -7.79 -4.05 10.92
N PHE A 4 -8.62 -4.85 10.25
CA PHE A 4 -9.98 -4.43 9.88
C PHE A 4 -10.88 -4.27 11.10
N HIS A 5 -10.78 -5.20 12.05
CA HIS A 5 -11.57 -5.15 13.28
C HIS A 5 -11.16 -3.95 14.14
N GLU A 6 -9.85 -3.71 14.29
CA GLU A 6 -9.31 -2.57 15.04
C GLU A 6 -9.76 -1.22 14.46
N LYS A 7 -9.83 -1.09 13.12
CA LYS A 7 -10.36 0.12 12.46
C LYS A 7 -11.84 0.33 12.73
N VAL A 8 -12.63 -0.73 12.67
CA VAL A 8 -14.08 -0.66 12.93
C VAL A 8 -14.35 -0.31 14.39
N GLU A 9 -13.60 -0.89 15.33
CA GLU A 9 -13.69 -0.56 16.75
C GLU A 9 -13.32 0.90 17.01
N ALA A 10 -12.21 1.37 16.43
CA ALA A 10 -11.76 2.75 16.54
C ALA A 10 -12.80 3.75 15.99
N GLN A 11 -13.40 3.45 14.83
CA GLN A 11 -14.45 4.28 14.25
C GLN A 11 -15.72 4.28 15.12
N THR A 12 -16.09 3.12 15.67
CA THR A 12 -17.25 2.98 16.56
C THR A 12 -17.08 3.84 17.82
N LYS A 13 -15.89 3.85 18.42
CA LYS A 13 -15.58 4.71 19.58
C LYS A 13 -15.71 6.20 19.27
N GLN A 14 -15.27 6.63 18.09
CA GLN A 14 -15.43 8.03 17.68
C GLN A 14 -16.92 8.42 17.52
N ILE A 15 -17.71 7.58 16.87
CA ILE A 15 -19.15 7.84 16.65
C ILE A 15 -19.89 7.86 17.99
N ILE A 16 -19.68 6.86 18.84
CA ILE A 16 -20.33 6.80 20.16
C ILE A 16 -19.88 7.95 21.06
N GLY A 17 -18.59 8.27 21.09
CA GLY A 17 -18.07 9.39 21.88
C GLY A 17 -18.67 10.73 21.47
N GLN A 18 -18.84 11.00 20.17
CA GLN A 18 -19.53 12.19 19.70
C GLN A 18 -21.00 12.24 20.12
N MET A 19 -21.70 11.11 20.05
CA MET A 19 -23.10 11.02 20.48
C MET A 19 -23.28 11.27 21.98
N LEU A 20 -22.32 10.82 22.79
CA LEU A 20 -22.36 10.96 24.25
C LEU A 20 -21.74 12.26 24.76
N GLY A 21 -21.02 13.01 23.91
CA GLY A 21 -20.20 14.14 24.34
C GLY A 21 -18.96 13.71 25.15
N ASP A 22 -18.53 12.46 25.01
CA ASP A 22 -17.33 11.93 25.68
C ASP A 22 -16.08 12.15 24.80
N GLU A 23 -15.42 13.27 25.03
CA GLU A 23 -14.19 13.67 24.33
C GLU A 23 -13.03 12.68 24.53
N LEU A 24 -12.98 11.97 25.66
CA LEU A 24 -11.92 10.99 25.91
C LEU A 24 -12.09 9.77 25.00
N LEU A 25 -13.33 9.29 24.86
CA LEU A 25 -13.65 8.18 23.98
C LEU A 25 -13.41 8.53 22.50
N VAL A 26 -13.72 9.77 22.10
CA VAL A 26 -13.41 10.28 20.76
C VAL A 26 -11.90 10.30 20.51
N ARG A 27 -11.10 10.75 21.48
CA ARG A 27 -9.64 10.76 21.37
C ARG A 27 -9.07 9.36 21.27
N GLU A 28 -9.54 8.44 22.12
CA GLU A 28 -9.13 7.04 22.10
C GLU A 28 -9.43 6.39 20.73
N GLY A 29 -10.63 6.62 20.18
CA GLY A 29 -10.99 6.13 18.85
C GLY A 29 -10.13 6.74 17.73
N LYS A 30 -9.66 7.98 17.87
CA LYS A 30 -8.72 8.60 16.91
C LYS A 30 -7.32 8.00 17.01
N GLU A 31 -6.84 7.75 18.22
CA GLU A 31 -5.53 7.13 18.48
C GLU A 31 -5.49 5.69 17.96
N GLN A 32 -6.52 4.91 18.23
CA GLN A 32 -6.62 3.53 17.72
C GLN A 32 -6.73 3.49 16.20
N HIS A 33 -7.45 4.45 15.59
CA HIS A 33 -7.49 4.56 14.14
C HIS A 33 -6.11 4.87 13.55
N ARG A 34 -5.32 5.74 14.22
CA ARG A 34 -3.94 6.05 13.82
C ARG A 34 -3.05 4.82 13.95
N GLN A 35 -3.06 4.14 15.08
CA GLN A 35 -2.25 2.92 15.29
C GLN A 35 -2.61 1.80 14.30
N ALA A 36 -3.89 1.65 13.95
CA ALA A 36 -4.33 0.67 12.96
C ALA A 36 -4.04 1.10 11.50
N THR A 37 -3.66 2.36 11.28
CA THR A 37 -3.37 2.93 9.94
C THR A 37 -1.88 3.17 9.74
N GLU A 38 -1.13 3.50 10.79
CA GLU A 38 0.32 3.56 10.77
C GLU A 38 0.85 2.12 10.59
N PRO A 39 1.76 1.88 9.64
CA PRO A 39 2.64 0.73 9.79
C PRO A 39 3.41 0.94 11.10
N GLU A 40 3.56 -0.11 11.90
CA GLU A 40 4.46 -0.16 13.08
C GLU A 40 5.69 0.72 12.87
N PRO A 41 6.18 1.47 13.88
CA PRO A 41 7.38 2.27 13.73
C PRO A 41 8.55 1.34 13.41
N THR A 42 8.80 1.15 12.11
CA THR A 42 10.07 0.66 11.59
C THR A 42 11.13 1.61 12.11
N ASP A 43 12.20 1.01 12.63
CA ASP A 43 13.39 1.65 13.16
C ASP A 43 13.72 2.99 12.48
N PRO A 44 14.29 3.98 13.18
CA PRO A 44 14.70 5.27 12.62
C PRO A 44 15.85 5.18 11.58
N GLY A 45 16.06 4.02 10.96
CA GLY A 45 16.99 3.78 9.85
C GLY A 45 16.33 3.44 8.50
N SER A 46 15.00 3.50 8.36
CA SER A 46 14.33 3.24 7.06
C SER A 46 13.77 4.51 6.41
N SER A 47 14.63 5.53 6.28
CA SER A 47 14.39 6.66 5.37
C SER A 47 15.44 6.62 4.27
N ASP A 48 15.39 5.62 3.40
CA ASP A 48 16.18 5.64 2.17
C ASP A 48 15.54 4.76 1.07
N GLY A 49 14.75 5.39 0.19
CA GLY A 49 14.59 4.94 -1.20
C GLY A 49 13.48 3.98 -1.60
N SER A 50 12.49 3.63 -0.75
CA SER A 50 11.47 2.60 -1.09
C SER A 50 10.04 3.10 -1.32
N ASP A 51 9.71 4.36 -0.98
CA ASP A 51 8.33 4.90 -1.06
C ASP A 51 7.86 5.31 -2.48
N ASP A 52 8.71 5.17 -3.49
CA ASP A 52 8.38 5.51 -4.89
C ASP A 52 7.73 4.36 -5.66
N GLN A 53 7.55 3.20 -5.01
CA GLN A 53 6.84 2.07 -5.60
C GLN A 53 5.34 2.17 -5.33
N GLY A 54 4.60 2.81 -6.25
CA GLY A 54 3.15 2.95 -6.12
C GLY A 54 2.45 3.33 -7.42
N ILE A 55 1.11 3.25 -7.42
CA ILE A 55 0.23 3.69 -8.50
C ILE A 55 -0.53 4.93 -7.99
N VAL A 56 -0.46 6.02 -8.76
CA VAL A 56 -1.17 7.28 -8.50
C VAL A 56 -2.20 7.51 -9.60
N ARG A 57 -3.34 8.14 -9.28
CA ARG A 57 -4.35 8.50 -10.26
C ARG A 57 -4.16 9.93 -10.76
N ASP A 58 -4.19 10.13 -12.07
CA ASP A 58 -4.15 11.46 -12.67
C ASP A 58 -5.50 12.20 -12.51
N GLN A 59 -5.57 13.46 -12.96
CA GLN A 59 -6.79 14.27 -12.88
C GLN A 59 -7.98 13.71 -13.68
N ARG A 60 -7.70 12.80 -14.63
CA ARG A 60 -8.72 12.06 -15.40
C ARG A 60 -9.07 10.72 -14.75
N GLY A 61 -8.52 10.43 -13.57
CA GLY A 61 -8.70 9.18 -12.84
C GLY A 61 -7.89 8.00 -13.37
N GLN A 62 -6.94 8.22 -14.30
CA GLN A 62 -6.14 7.15 -14.88
C GLN A 62 -4.99 6.78 -13.96
N GLU A 63 -4.79 5.48 -13.78
CA GLU A 63 -3.72 4.92 -12.95
C GLU A 63 -2.36 5.05 -13.66
N GLN A 64 -1.39 5.65 -12.98
CA GLN A 64 -0.04 5.93 -13.46
C GLN A 64 0.97 5.47 -12.41
N PRO A 65 2.13 4.92 -12.82
CA PRO A 65 3.20 4.63 -11.88
C PRO A 65 3.70 5.93 -11.24
N LYS A 66 3.91 5.91 -9.93
CA LYS A 66 4.50 7.00 -9.16
C LYS A 66 5.95 7.26 -9.62
N ASP A 67 6.72 6.18 -9.80
CA ASP A 67 8.06 6.20 -10.39
C ASP A 67 8.00 6.00 -11.91
N LYS A 68 8.08 7.12 -12.64
CA LYS A 68 8.07 7.13 -14.10
C LYS A 68 9.35 6.60 -14.72
N GLU A 69 10.51 6.78 -14.07
CA GLU A 69 11.80 6.37 -14.63
C GLU A 69 11.94 4.85 -14.60
N ARG A 70 11.59 4.22 -13.48
CA ARG A 70 11.61 2.76 -13.36
C ARG A 70 10.58 2.10 -14.27
N ALA A 71 9.37 2.64 -14.36
CA ALA A 71 8.35 2.11 -15.27
C ALA A 71 8.83 2.13 -16.74
N GLN A 72 9.51 3.20 -17.15
CA GLN A 72 10.12 3.29 -18.49
C GLN A 72 11.28 2.30 -18.67
N ARG A 73 12.11 2.09 -17.65
CA ARG A 73 13.21 1.09 -17.69
C ARG A 73 12.67 -0.33 -17.86
N VAL A 74 11.57 -0.70 -17.19
CA VAL A 74 10.94 -2.03 -17.31
C VAL A 74 10.17 -2.18 -18.63
N SER A 75 9.55 -1.11 -19.14
CA SER A 75 8.87 -1.12 -20.44
C SER A 75 9.85 -1.36 -21.61
N ARG A 76 11.15 -1.10 -21.41
CA ARG A 76 12.20 -1.33 -22.40
C ARG A 76 12.78 -2.75 -22.39
N VAL A 77 12.19 -3.70 -21.64
CA VAL A 77 12.35 -5.11 -21.98
C VAL A 77 11.54 -5.33 -23.26
N ASP A 78 12.17 -4.97 -24.37
CA ASP A 78 11.88 -5.52 -25.68
C ASP A 78 11.91 -7.04 -25.50
N ARG A 79 10.72 -7.63 -25.33
CA ARG A 79 10.52 -9.06 -25.57
C ARG A 79 10.61 -9.26 -27.08
N GLY A 80 11.81 -9.02 -27.62
CA GLY A 80 12.21 -9.50 -28.92
C GLY A 80 11.89 -10.98 -28.95
N GLY A 81 10.96 -11.34 -29.82
CA GLY A 81 10.18 -12.56 -29.71
C GLY A 81 11.03 -13.82 -29.56
N ASP A 82 10.80 -14.53 -28.46
CA ASP A 82 10.66 -15.98 -28.40
C ASP A 82 10.26 -16.37 -26.96
N PRO A 83 9.16 -17.11 -26.71
CA PRO A 83 9.04 -17.82 -25.44
C PRO A 83 10.19 -18.85 -25.35
N PRO A 84 10.76 -19.14 -24.17
CA PRO A 84 11.79 -20.17 -24.03
C PRO A 84 11.20 -21.56 -24.34
N GLY A 85 11.17 -21.91 -25.63
CA GLY A 85 10.79 -23.20 -26.16
C GLY A 85 11.95 -24.19 -26.00
N LYS A 86 11.66 -25.28 -25.29
CA LYS A 86 12.60 -26.31 -24.88
C LYS A 86 13.52 -26.79 -26.01
N LYS A 87 14.83 -26.82 -25.74
CA LYS A 87 15.77 -27.66 -26.51
C LYS A 87 15.41 -29.13 -26.23
N THR A 88 14.70 -29.79 -27.14
CA THR A 88 14.73 -31.25 -27.23
C THR A 88 15.95 -31.63 -28.06
N SER A 89 17.07 -31.79 -27.39
CA SER A 89 18.10 -32.72 -27.87
C SER A 89 17.49 -34.12 -27.78
N ASP A 90 17.17 -34.75 -28.91
CA ASP A 90 17.35 -36.19 -29.04
C ASP A 90 17.37 -36.58 -30.51
N ASN A 91 18.56 -37.04 -30.90
CA ASN A 91 18.91 -37.64 -32.16
C ASN A 91 18.68 -39.15 -31.98
N ARG A 92 17.66 -39.73 -32.62
CA ARG A 92 17.50 -41.18 -32.81
C ARG A 92 16.54 -41.50 -33.94
#